data_AF-A0A8K0KCH6-F1
#
_entry.id   AF-A0A8K0KCH6-F1
#
_cell.length_a   1.000
_cell.length_b   1.000
_cell.length_c   1.000
_cell.angle_alpha   90.00
_cell.angle_beta   90.00
_cell.angle_gamma   90.00
#
_symmetry.space_group_name_H-M   'P 1'
#
loop_
_entity.id
_entity.type
_entity.pdbx_description
1 polymer ?
#
loop_
_entity_poly.entity_id
_entity_poly.type
_entity_poly.pdbx_seq_one_letter_code
_entity_poly.pdbx_strand_id
1 'polypeptide(L)'
;MSDVVYEVLPDFKQNEIVAKDTLDIYIEHRLLLEQRLRQPGEQRDPRNRYPPELMRRFEVYFKDMSSSKSIPIRDVKAQHIGKLVTVRGIVTRGTEVKPLMVVATYTCDQCGAETYQPVGSLTFMPLAICPSEDCRVNKSGGRLYLQSRGSKFIKFQELKVQEHSDQVPVGHIPRTITVFCRGETTRQVLPGDHVSITGIFLPLLRSGFRQIAQGLLSETYLEAHNVLKTSKADDENWDADQPTLTEEEVVRLSEDDFYSKLAGSLAPEIYGHEDVKKALLLLLVGGVDRSPKGMRIRGSKFTII
;
A
#
# COMPACT_ATOMS: atom_id res chain seq x y z
N MET A 1 15.22 -11.51 0.94
CA MET A 1 14.78 -11.63 2.34
C MET A 1 13.66 -12.67 2.50
N SER A 2 12.63 -12.64 1.66
CA SER A 2 11.55 -13.65 1.68
C SER A 2 12.02 -15.09 1.46
N ASP A 3 13.11 -15.32 0.71
CA ASP A 3 13.71 -16.65 0.54
C ASP A 3 14.28 -17.18 1.86
N VAL A 4 15.02 -16.35 2.58
CA VAL A 4 15.60 -16.70 3.89
C VAL A 4 14.51 -16.98 4.92
N VAL A 5 13.45 -16.16 4.95
CA VAL A 5 12.31 -16.42 5.84
C VAL A 5 11.67 -17.77 5.52
N TYR A 6 11.56 -18.13 4.23
CA TYR A 6 11.02 -19.42 3.82
C TYR A 6 11.92 -20.60 4.21
N GLU A 7 13.24 -20.43 4.14
CA GLU A 7 14.21 -21.45 4.56
C GLU A 7 14.21 -21.67 6.08
N VAL A 8 14.01 -20.61 6.86
CA VAL A 8 14.06 -20.65 8.34
C VAL A 8 12.70 -21.04 8.95
N LEU A 9 11.60 -20.84 8.24
CA LEU A 9 10.24 -21.12 8.73
C LEU A 9 10.00 -22.54 9.27
N PRO A 10 10.57 -23.62 8.67
CA PRO A 10 10.38 -24.98 9.15
C PRO A 10 10.87 -25.21 10.57
N ASP A 11 11.95 -24.52 10.98
CA ASP A 11 12.61 -24.73 12.28
C ASP A 11 11.81 -24.13 13.45
N PHE A 12 10.91 -23.19 13.18
CA PHE A 12 10.12 -22.48 14.20
C PHE A 12 8.64 -22.92 14.26
N LYS A 13 8.27 -24.00 13.58
CA LYS A 13 6.88 -24.47 13.52
C LYS A 13 6.50 -25.20 14.82
N GLN A 14 5.75 -24.53 15.69
CA GLN A 14 5.27 -25.11 16.97
C GLN A 14 4.01 -25.99 16.82
N ASN A 15 3.15 -25.71 15.84
CA ASN A 15 1.89 -26.44 15.59
C ASN A 15 1.75 -26.81 14.10
N GLU A 16 1.07 -27.93 13.81
CA GLU A 16 0.67 -28.26 12.45
C GLU A 16 -0.39 -27.28 11.95
N ILE A 17 -0.15 -26.74 10.76
CA ILE A 17 -1.02 -25.73 10.14
C ILE A 17 -2.17 -26.51 9.51
N VAL A 18 -3.36 -26.43 10.10
CA VAL A 18 -4.59 -26.90 9.48
C VAL A 18 -4.80 -26.12 8.18
N ALA A 19 -5.03 -26.80 7.06
CA ALA A 19 -5.32 -26.16 5.78
C ALA A 19 -6.55 -25.25 5.93
N LYS A 20 -6.35 -23.93 5.79
CA LYS A 20 -7.43 -22.93 5.96
C LYS A 20 -8.11 -22.62 4.64
N ASP A 21 -7.41 -22.80 3.52
CA ASP A 21 -7.88 -22.40 2.18
C ASP A 21 -8.00 -23.59 1.22
N THR A 22 -8.87 -23.47 0.23
CA THR A 22 -9.05 -24.39 -0.89
C THR A 22 -7.79 -24.59 -1.73
N LEU A 23 -7.00 -23.52 -1.91
CA LEU A 23 -5.69 -23.57 -2.57
C LEU A 23 -4.70 -24.44 -1.79
N ASP A 24 -4.81 -24.46 -0.46
CA ASP A 24 -3.92 -25.21 0.41
C ASP A 24 -4.14 -26.71 0.24
N ILE A 25 -5.41 -27.11 0.28
CA ILE A 25 -5.85 -28.48 0.02
C ILE A 25 -5.48 -28.89 -1.41
N TYR A 26 -5.62 -27.98 -2.37
CA TYR A 26 -5.26 -28.25 -3.76
C TYR A 26 -3.76 -28.52 -3.91
N ILE A 27 -2.89 -27.67 -3.33
CA ILE A 27 -1.43 -27.84 -3.38
C ILE A 27 -1.00 -29.09 -2.62
N GLU A 28 -1.57 -29.34 -1.44
CA GLU A 28 -1.27 -30.53 -0.64
C GLU A 28 -1.64 -31.82 -1.39
N HIS A 29 -2.84 -31.87 -1.97
CA HIS A 29 -3.27 -33.00 -2.79
C HIS A 29 -2.34 -33.21 -4.00
N ARG A 30 -1.84 -32.14 -4.62
CA ARG A 30 -0.87 -32.22 -5.73
C ARG A 30 0.48 -32.76 -5.28
N LEU A 31 1.00 -32.27 -4.16
CA LEU A 31 2.25 -32.78 -3.59
C LEU A 31 2.15 -34.26 -3.23
N LEU A 32 1.00 -34.70 -2.67
CA LEU A 32 0.75 -36.11 -2.35
C LEU A 32 0.65 -36.99 -3.60
N LEU A 33 -0.02 -36.52 -4.65
CA LEU A 33 -0.08 -37.25 -5.93
C LEU A 33 1.30 -37.37 -6.56
N GLU A 34 2.08 -36.28 -6.58
CA GLU A 34 3.44 -36.27 -7.11
C GLU A 34 4.35 -37.24 -6.33
N GLN A 35 4.23 -37.28 -4.99
CA GLN A 35 4.98 -38.22 -4.15
C GLN A 35 4.63 -39.69 -4.42
N ARG A 36 3.36 -40.01 -4.71
CA ARG A 36 2.94 -41.39 -5.04
C ARG A 36 3.38 -41.83 -6.43
N LEU A 37 3.36 -40.93 -7.39
CA LEU A 37 3.77 -41.19 -8.78
C LEU A 37 5.30 -41.33 -8.91
N ARG A 38 6.05 -40.85 -7.93
CA ARG A 38 7.50 -40.87 -7.93
C ARG A 38 8.06 -42.28 -7.75
N GLN A 39 8.79 -42.78 -8.75
CA GLN A 39 9.62 -43.97 -8.58
C GLN A 39 10.90 -43.60 -7.80
N PRO A 40 11.40 -44.46 -6.88
CA PRO A 40 12.62 -44.19 -6.14
C PRO A 40 13.83 -44.22 -7.08
N GLY A 41 14.21 -43.05 -7.62
CA GLY A 41 15.35 -42.90 -8.52
C GLY A 41 15.25 -41.75 -9.54
N GLU A 42 14.05 -41.21 -9.79
CA GLU A 42 13.87 -40.11 -10.74
C GLU A 42 14.35 -38.77 -10.17
N GLN A 43 15.43 -38.23 -10.75
CA GLN A 43 15.87 -36.86 -10.51
C GLN A 43 14.80 -35.90 -11.03
N ARG A 44 14.42 -34.93 -10.19
CA ARG A 44 13.48 -33.87 -10.59
C ARG A 44 14.09 -33.10 -11.76
N ASP A 45 13.31 -32.94 -12.83
CA ASP A 45 13.60 -31.89 -13.78
C ASP A 45 13.61 -30.53 -13.05
N PRO A 46 14.71 -29.77 -13.07
CA PRO A 46 14.79 -28.49 -12.38
C PRO A 46 13.75 -27.48 -12.89
N ARG A 47 13.19 -27.71 -14.08
CA ARG A 47 12.15 -26.90 -14.72
C ARG A 47 10.75 -27.17 -14.19
N ASN A 48 10.51 -28.33 -13.57
CA ASN A 48 9.21 -28.71 -13.04
C ASN A 48 9.14 -28.51 -11.50
N ARG A 49 10.09 -27.76 -10.94
CA ARG A 49 10.07 -27.41 -9.52
C ARG A 49 9.03 -26.33 -9.28
N TYR A 50 8.18 -26.53 -8.28
CA TYR A 50 7.27 -25.49 -7.80
C TYR A 50 8.05 -24.21 -7.48
N PRO A 51 7.67 -23.06 -8.06
CA PRO A 51 8.31 -21.80 -7.72
C PRO A 51 7.98 -21.46 -6.26
N PRO A 52 8.94 -20.87 -5.50
CA PRO A 52 8.73 -20.55 -4.09
C PRO A 52 7.57 -19.57 -3.90
N GLU A 53 7.31 -18.72 -4.89
CA GLU A 53 6.19 -17.78 -4.90
C GLU A 53 4.83 -18.47 -4.81
N LEU A 54 4.67 -19.68 -5.36
CA LEU A 54 3.45 -20.47 -5.28
C LEU A 54 3.23 -21.02 -3.86
N MET A 55 4.32 -21.41 -3.19
CA MET A 55 4.28 -22.02 -1.85
C MET A 55 4.24 -20.98 -0.72
N ARG A 56 4.66 -19.74 -0.97
CA ARG A 56 4.62 -18.66 0.04
C ARG A 56 3.18 -18.30 0.39
N ARG A 57 2.85 -18.30 1.68
CA ARG A 57 1.54 -17.83 2.20
C ARG A 57 1.66 -16.60 3.10
N PHE A 58 2.87 -16.10 3.30
CA PHE A 58 3.12 -14.89 4.04
C PHE A 58 3.60 -13.80 3.09
N GLU A 59 3.31 -12.57 3.48
CA GLU A 59 3.83 -11.36 2.84
C GLU A 59 4.73 -10.67 3.87
N VAL A 60 5.82 -10.06 3.40
CA VAL A 60 6.74 -9.33 4.26
C VAL A 60 6.62 -7.87 3.90
N TYR A 61 6.25 -7.06 4.89
CA TYR A 61 6.14 -5.63 4.76
C TYR A 61 7.22 -4.95 5.58
N PHE A 62 7.79 -3.89 5.01
CA PHE A 62 8.71 -3.02 5.74
C PHE A 62 7.93 -1.91 6.41
N LYS A 63 8.16 -1.75 7.70
CA LYS A 63 7.71 -0.60 8.47
C LYS A 63 8.92 0.26 8.74
N ASP A 64 8.82 1.55 8.43
CA ASP A 64 9.88 2.50 8.74
C ASP A 64 10.01 2.70 10.26
N MET A 65 11.19 3.13 10.70
CA MET A 65 11.43 3.51 12.08
C MET A 65 10.57 4.73 12.44
N SER A 66 10.07 4.79 13.68
CA SER A 66 9.21 5.88 14.16
C SER A 66 9.83 7.28 14.04
N SER A 67 11.15 7.38 13.87
CA SER A 67 11.88 8.63 13.69
C SER A 67 12.00 9.11 12.23
N SER A 68 11.44 8.39 11.25
CA SER A 68 11.52 8.76 9.84
C SER A 68 10.61 9.95 9.53
N LYS A 69 11.21 11.06 9.08
CA LYS A 69 10.45 12.25 8.65
C LYS A 69 9.78 11.96 7.30
N SER A 70 8.49 12.30 7.18
CA SER A 70 7.81 12.23 5.88
C SER A 70 8.33 13.29 4.93
N ILE A 71 8.48 12.88 3.68
CA ILE A 71 8.93 13.73 2.59
C ILE A 71 7.68 14.19 1.82
N PRO A 72 7.55 15.49 1.51
CA PRO A 72 6.45 15.97 0.69
C PRO A 72 6.57 15.39 -0.73
N ILE A 73 5.42 15.11 -1.36
CA ILE A 73 5.38 14.44 -2.67
C ILE A 73 6.18 15.22 -3.73
N ARG A 74 6.26 16.56 -3.61
CA ARG A 74 7.05 17.41 -4.50
C ARG A 74 8.56 17.18 -4.42
N ASP A 75 9.08 16.81 -3.25
CA ASP A 75 10.51 16.61 -3.04
C ASP A 75 10.99 15.20 -3.39
N VAL A 76 10.07 14.31 -3.75
CA VAL A 76 10.40 12.98 -4.28
C VAL A 76 11.02 13.14 -5.68
N LYS A 77 12.35 13.21 -5.71
CA LYS A 77 13.19 13.33 -6.91
C LYS A 77 13.86 12.00 -7.27
N ALA A 78 14.63 12.00 -8.36
CA ALA A 78 15.37 10.84 -8.86
C ALA A 78 16.30 10.17 -7.82
N GLN A 79 16.78 10.91 -6.83
CA GLN A 79 17.63 10.39 -5.74
C GLN A 79 16.94 9.38 -4.83
N HIS A 80 15.60 9.33 -4.88
CA HIS A 80 14.77 8.45 -4.07
C HIS A 80 14.32 7.19 -4.81
N ILE A 81 14.69 7.03 -6.09
CA ILE A 81 14.40 5.82 -6.86
C ILE A 81 15.07 4.61 -6.20
N GLY A 82 14.29 3.56 -5.95
CA GLY A 82 14.72 2.33 -5.30
C GLY A 82 14.90 2.43 -3.78
N LYS A 83 14.60 3.57 -3.15
CA LYS A 83 14.67 3.75 -1.69
C LYS A 83 13.29 3.63 -1.06
N LEU A 84 13.27 3.20 0.20
CA LEU A 84 12.09 3.29 1.05
C LEU A 84 11.88 4.75 1.44
N VAL A 85 10.71 5.30 1.10
CA VAL A 85 10.32 6.68 1.36
C VAL A 85 8.94 6.69 2.01
N THR A 86 8.76 7.62 2.93
CA THR A 86 7.49 7.89 3.58
C THR A 86 6.91 9.18 3.01
N VAL A 87 5.74 9.10 2.39
CA VAL A 87 5.05 10.24 1.79
C VAL A 87 3.73 10.48 2.50
N ARG A 88 3.42 11.76 2.78
CA ARG A 88 2.14 12.19 3.31
C ARG A 88 1.29 12.78 2.19
N GLY A 89 0.00 12.48 2.22
CA GLY A 89 -0.93 13.05 1.26
C GLY A 89 -2.36 12.63 1.52
N ILE A 90 -3.25 13.09 0.64
CA ILE A 90 -4.68 12.79 0.70
C ILE A 90 -5.01 11.83 -0.43
N VAL A 91 -5.75 10.77 -0.14
CA VAL A 91 -6.19 9.84 -1.19
C VAL A 91 -7.31 10.49 -1.99
N THR A 92 -7.08 10.73 -3.27
CA THR A 92 -8.07 11.35 -4.16
C THR A 92 -8.98 10.33 -4.82
N ARG A 93 -8.39 9.21 -5.27
CA ARG A 93 -9.09 8.16 -6.00
C ARG A 93 -8.47 6.82 -5.62
N GLY A 94 -9.32 5.83 -5.40
CA GLY A 94 -8.90 4.44 -5.25
C GLY A 94 -9.70 3.57 -6.20
N THR A 95 -9.02 2.67 -6.91
CA THR A 95 -9.72 1.65 -7.71
C THR A 95 -10.32 0.58 -6.81
N GLU A 96 -11.26 -0.19 -7.32
CA GLU A 96 -11.67 -1.45 -6.70
C GLU A 96 -10.49 -2.44 -6.65
N VAL A 97 -10.57 -3.39 -5.72
CA VAL A 97 -9.55 -4.43 -5.58
C VAL A 97 -9.66 -5.42 -6.73
N LYS A 98 -8.57 -5.60 -7.46
CA LYS A 98 -8.43 -6.54 -8.57
C LYS A 98 -7.50 -7.68 -8.16
N PRO A 99 -7.72 -8.92 -8.63
CA PRO A 99 -6.77 -10.00 -8.45
C PRO A 99 -5.59 -9.84 -9.41
N LEU A 100 -4.37 -9.76 -8.88
CA LEU A 100 -3.13 -9.76 -9.66
C LEU A 100 -2.52 -11.17 -9.61
N MET A 101 -2.26 -11.74 -10.78
CA MET A 101 -1.65 -13.07 -10.87
C MET A 101 -0.14 -12.97 -10.62
N VAL A 102 0.37 -13.77 -9.68
CA VAL A 102 1.81 -13.87 -9.36
C VAL A 102 2.41 -15.10 -10.00
N VAL A 103 1.70 -16.22 -9.98
CA VAL A 103 2.15 -17.46 -10.63
C VAL A 103 1.03 -17.97 -11.53
N ALA A 104 1.32 -18.07 -12.82
CA ALA A 104 0.45 -18.67 -13.81
C ALA A 104 0.76 -20.16 -13.92
N THR A 105 -0.24 -21.01 -13.74
CA THR A 105 -0.13 -22.47 -13.88
C THR A 105 -0.81 -22.92 -15.16
N TYR A 106 -0.09 -23.63 -16.01
CA TYR A 106 -0.62 -24.17 -17.26
C TYR A 106 -0.63 -25.68 -17.25
N THR A 107 -1.68 -26.28 -17.82
CA THR A 107 -1.74 -27.73 -18.08
C THR A 107 -1.66 -28.02 -19.56
N CYS A 108 -0.83 -28.99 -19.92
CA CYS A 108 -0.75 -29.53 -21.27
C CYS A 108 -1.92 -30.49 -21.55
N ASP A 109 -2.47 -30.44 -22.76
CA ASP A 109 -3.53 -31.35 -23.23
C ASP A 109 -3.02 -32.76 -23.55
N GLN A 110 -1.79 -32.89 -24.04
CA GLN A 110 -1.22 -34.18 -24.48
C GLN A 110 -0.53 -34.94 -23.34
N CYS A 111 0.38 -34.28 -22.59
CA CYS A 111 1.15 -34.94 -21.53
C CYS A 111 0.56 -34.77 -20.13
N GLY A 112 -0.44 -33.89 -19.95
CA GLY A 112 -1.02 -33.60 -18.63
C GLY A 112 -0.07 -32.91 -17.65
N ALA A 113 1.16 -32.61 -18.06
CA ALA A 113 2.14 -31.94 -17.21
C ALA A 113 1.74 -30.49 -16.92
N GLU A 114 2.01 -30.07 -15.69
CA GLU A 114 1.84 -28.69 -15.24
C GLU A 114 3.12 -27.89 -15.43
N THR A 115 2.97 -26.63 -15.83
CA THR A 115 4.10 -25.71 -15.98
C THR A 115 3.78 -24.41 -15.27
N TYR A 116 4.74 -23.91 -14.49
CA TYR A 116 4.56 -22.75 -13.63
C TYR A 116 5.39 -21.59 -14.17
N GLN A 117 4.74 -20.47 -14.46
CA GLN A 117 5.37 -19.23 -14.93
C GLN A 117 5.18 -18.14 -13.87
N PRO A 118 6.25 -17.70 -13.17
CA PRO A 118 6.16 -16.53 -12.30
C PRO A 118 5.99 -15.26 -13.14
N VAL A 119 5.10 -14.38 -12.70
CA VAL A 119 4.72 -13.12 -13.34
C VAL A 119 5.09 -11.96 -12.41
N GLY A 120 6.20 -11.29 -12.72
CA GLY A 120 6.67 -10.13 -11.95
C GLY A 120 6.16 -8.77 -12.45
N SER A 121 5.61 -8.71 -13.66
CA SER A 121 5.20 -7.49 -14.35
C SER A 121 3.68 -7.38 -14.51
N LEU A 122 3.17 -6.16 -14.70
CA LEU A 122 1.74 -5.92 -14.98
C LEU A 122 1.28 -6.53 -16.31
N THR A 123 2.21 -6.80 -17.21
CA THR A 123 1.97 -7.46 -18.50
C THR A 123 2.90 -8.64 -18.64
N PHE A 124 2.39 -9.80 -19.06
CA PHE A 124 3.19 -10.98 -19.33
C PHE A 124 2.71 -11.66 -20.63
N MET A 125 3.60 -12.44 -21.24
CA MET A 125 3.26 -13.25 -22.40
C MET A 125 3.03 -14.69 -21.95
N PRO A 126 1.84 -15.28 -22.20
CA PRO A 126 1.56 -16.64 -21.78
C PRO A 126 2.37 -17.65 -22.59
N LEU A 127 2.79 -18.73 -21.93
CA LEU A 127 3.41 -19.87 -22.59
C LEU A 127 2.37 -20.63 -23.41
N ALA A 128 2.59 -20.76 -24.72
CA ALA A 128 1.68 -21.48 -25.61
C ALA A 128 2.09 -22.95 -25.84
N ILE A 129 3.39 -23.24 -25.78
CA ILE A 129 3.97 -24.55 -26.10
C ILE A 129 4.50 -25.18 -24.83
N CYS A 130 4.20 -26.47 -24.63
CA CYS A 130 4.65 -27.23 -23.47
C CYS A 130 6.20 -27.43 -23.46
N PRO A 131 6.93 -26.94 -22.44
CA PRO A 131 8.37 -27.19 -22.27
C PRO A 131 8.73 -28.57 -21.70
N SER A 132 7.75 -29.41 -21.34
CA SER A 132 7.98 -30.72 -20.70
C SER A 132 8.69 -31.71 -21.63
N GLU A 133 9.49 -32.60 -21.04
CA GLU A 133 10.29 -33.55 -21.81
C GLU A 133 9.43 -34.54 -22.61
N ASP A 134 8.30 -34.99 -22.06
CA ASP A 134 7.37 -35.91 -22.75
C ASP A 134 6.86 -35.34 -24.09
N CYS A 135 6.50 -34.06 -24.11
CA CYS A 135 6.05 -33.38 -25.33
C CYS A 135 7.21 -33.04 -26.27
N ARG A 136 8.41 -32.81 -25.72
CA ARG A 136 9.63 -32.53 -26.51
C ARG A 136 10.12 -33.79 -27.22
N VAL A 137 10.15 -34.94 -26.54
CA VAL A 137 10.60 -36.23 -27.07
C VAL A 137 9.59 -36.75 -28.10
N ASN A 138 8.30 -36.69 -27.79
CA ASN A 138 7.26 -37.18 -28.70
C ASN A 138 6.95 -36.21 -29.86
N LYS A 139 7.54 -35.00 -29.89
CA LYS A 139 7.28 -33.92 -30.86
C LYS A 139 5.78 -33.62 -31.07
N SER A 140 4.94 -33.95 -30.10
CA SER A 140 3.49 -33.80 -30.19
C SER A 140 3.04 -32.34 -30.05
N GLY A 141 3.90 -31.47 -29.51
CA GLY A 141 3.66 -30.03 -29.46
C GLY A 141 2.38 -29.66 -28.74
N GLY A 142 2.15 -30.26 -27.56
CA GLY A 142 0.93 -30.06 -26.78
C GLY A 142 0.68 -28.59 -26.44
N ARG A 143 -0.61 -28.21 -26.47
CA ARG A 143 -1.06 -26.84 -26.19
C ARG A 143 -1.26 -26.65 -24.70
N LEU A 144 -0.76 -25.54 -24.19
CA LEU A 144 -0.89 -25.16 -22.79
C LEU A 144 -2.18 -24.37 -22.56
N TYR A 145 -2.98 -24.82 -21.58
CA TYR A 145 -4.17 -24.11 -21.11
C TYR A 145 -3.93 -23.56 -19.70
N LEU A 146 -4.21 -22.27 -19.51
CA LEU A 146 -4.07 -21.63 -18.20
C LEU A 146 -5.15 -22.15 -17.23
N GLN A 147 -4.72 -22.68 -16.10
CA GLN A 147 -5.60 -23.09 -15.02
C GLN A 147 -5.65 -22.02 -13.94
N SER A 148 -6.80 -21.33 -13.81
CA SER A 148 -7.01 -20.33 -12.77
C SER A 148 -6.94 -20.92 -11.36
N ARG A 149 -7.48 -22.12 -11.14
CA ARG A 149 -7.48 -22.78 -9.81
C ARG A 149 -6.09 -23.15 -9.30
N GLY A 150 -5.16 -23.48 -10.19
CA GLY A 150 -3.76 -23.77 -9.83
C GLY A 150 -2.87 -22.54 -9.83
N SER A 151 -3.39 -21.38 -10.26
CA SER A 151 -2.65 -20.12 -10.32
C SER A 151 -2.79 -19.35 -9.01
N LYS A 152 -1.74 -18.62 -8.64
CA LYS A 152 -1.76 -17.79 -7.43
C LYS A 152 -2.10 -16.35 -7.77
N PHE A 153 -3.13 -15.83 -7.08
CA PHE A 153 -3.54 -14.43 -7.17
C PHE A 153 -3.29 -13.73 -5.84
N ILE A 154 -2.85 -12.47 -5.92
CA ILE A 154 -2.77 -11.56 -4.79
C ILE A 154 -3.74 -10.40 -5.01
N LYS A 155 -4.16 -9.76 -3.92
CA LYS A 155 -4.99 -8.55 -4.01
C LYS A 155 -4.13 -7.41 -4.54
N PHE A 156 -4.66 -6.64 -5.47
CA PHE A 156 -4.01 -5.47 -6.02
C PHE A 156 -4.99 -4.29 -6.06
N GLN A 157 -4.52 -3.13 -5.64
CA GLN A 157 -5.28 -1.90 -5.67
C GLN A 157 -4.39 -0.74 -6.08
N GLU A 158 -4.90 0.11 -6.96
CA GLU A 158 -4.24 1.35 -7.37
C GLU A 158 -4.89 2.52 -6.64
N LEU A 159 -4.07 3.33 -5.96
CA LEU A 159 -4.46 4.55 -5.29
C LEU A 159 -3.78 5.76 -5.95
N LYS A 160 -4.50 6.87 -6.07
CA LYS A 160 -3.93 8.17 -6.45
C LYS A 160 -3.90 9.08 -5.23
N VAL A 161 -2.70 9.47 -4.83
CA VAL A 161 -2.45 10.30 -3.65
C VAL A 161 -2.03 11.68 -4.10
N GLN A 162 -2.62 12.70 -3.52
CA GLN A 162 -2.31 14.10 -3.78
C GLN A 162 -1.53 14.69 -2.61
N GLU A 163 -0.65 15.65 -2.92
CA GLU A 163 0.08 16.42 -1.92
C GLU A 163 -0.86 17.13 -0.94
N HIS A 164 -0.46 17.24 0.32
CA HIS A 164 -1.23 17.97 1.32
C HIS A 164 -1.25 19.46 1.00
N SER A 165 -2.41 20.12 1.14
CA SER A 165 -2.59 21.54 0.77
C SER A 165 -1.59 22.47 1.45
N ASP A 166 -1.25 22.21 2.71
CA ASP A 166 -0.32 23.04 3.51
C ASP A 166 1.11 23.06 2.96
N GLN A 167 1.49 22.01 2.21
CA GLN A 167 2.82 21.87 1.63
C GLN A 167 2.90 22.44 0.21
N VAL A 168 1.79 22.96 -0.34
CA VAL A 168 1.73 23.50 -1.70
C VAL A 168 2.16 24.97 -1.68
N PRO A 169 3.25 25.34 -2.39
CA PRO A 169 3.66 26.73 -2.48
C PRO A 169 2.64 27.55 -3.29
N VAL A 170 2.50 28.82 -2.91
CA VAL A 170 1.58 29.76 -3.55
C VAL A 170 1.82 29.83 -5.06
N GLY A 171 0.77 29.67 -5.85
CA GLY A 171 0.82 29.74 -7.31
C GLY A 171 1.11 28.42 -8.03
N HIS A 172 1.37 27.32 -7.32
CA HIS A 172 1.54 26.00 -7.93
C HIS A 172 0.32 25.08 -7.72
N ILE A 173 0.10 24.19 -8.68
CA ILE A 173 -0.92 23.13 -8.58
C ILE A 173 -0.34 21.95 -7.77
N PRO A 174 -1.12 21.32 -6.87
CA PRO A 174 -0.72 20.12 -6.15
C PRO A 174 -0.40 18.95 -7.09
N ARG A 175 0.68 18.22 -6.80
CA ARG A 175 1.08 17.04 -7.58
C ARG A 175 0.37 15.78 -7.07
N THR A 176 0.24 14.80 -7.96
CA THR A 176 -0.33 13.49 -7.65
C THR A 176 0.69 12.40 -7.94
N ILE A 177 0.69 11.35 -7.11
CA ILE A 177 1.52 10.16 -7.25
C ILE A 177 0.61 8.93 -7.27
N THR A 178 0.99 7.93 -8.08
CA THR A 178 0.32 6.63 -8.11
C THR A 178 0.96 5.70 -7.10
N VAL A 179 0.13 5.04 -6.31
CA VAL A 179 0.55 4.09 -5.28
C VAL A 179 -0.08 2.74 -5.58
N PHE A 180 0.74 1.70 -5.60
CA PHE A 180 0.29 0.32 -5.74
C PHE A 180 0.29 -0.36 -4.37
N CYS A 181 -0.90 -0.76 -3.93
CA CYS A 181 -1.08 -1.57 -2.74
C CYS A 181 -1.24 -3.04 -3.16
N ARG A 182 -0.40 -3.91 -2.60
CA ARG A 182 -0.43 -5.36 -2.82
C ARG A 182 -0.86 -6.05 -1.52
N GLY A 183 -1.56 -7.18 -1.66
CA GLY A 183 -1.85 -8.06 -0.54
C GLY A 183 -2.78 -7.47 0.52
N GLU A 184 -2.39 -7.59 1.79
CA GLU A 184 -3.19 -7.14 2.95
C GLU A 184 -3.26 -5.61 3.13
N THR A 185 -2.38 -4.86 2.47
CA THR A 185 -2.43 -3.38 2.48
C THR A 185 -3.62 -2.82 1.69
N THR A 186 -4.31 -3.66 0.91
CA THR A 186 -5.49 -3.27 0.13
C THR A 186 -6.72 -3.02 1.02
N ARG A 187 -7.61 -2.10 0.59
CA ARG A 187 -8.84 -1.67 1.30
C ARG A 187 -8.63 -1.03 2.67
N GLN A 188 -7.40 -0.70 3.05
CA GLN A 188 -7.17 -0.01 4.31
C GLN A 188 -7.69 1.43 4.24
N VAL A 189 -7.57 2.11 3.09
CA VAL A 189 -7.83 3.55 2.94
C VAL A 189 -9.03 3.85 2.04
N LEU A 190 -9.76 4.92 2.36
CA LEU A 190 -10.85 5.45 1.55
C LEU A 190 -10.47 6.78 0.87
N PRO A 191 -11.08 7.13 -0.27
CA PRO A 191 -10.92 8.45 -0.87
C PRO A 191 -11.36 9.54 0.12
N GLY A 192 -10.51 10.55 0.32
CA GLY A 192 -10.70 11.64 1.28
C GLY A 192 -9.93 11.46 2.60
N ASP A 193 -9.38 10.27 2.86
CA ASP A 193 -8.55 10.03 4.04
C ASP A 193 -7.17 10.69 3.89
N HIS A 194 -6.68 11.28 4.98
CA HIS A 194 -5.31 11.75 5.13
C HIS A 194 -4.44 10.56 5.52
N VAL A 195 -3.35 10.33 4.79
CA VAL A 195 -2.52 9.14 4.96
C VAL A 195 -1.04 9.42 4.88
N SER A 196 -0.28 8.66 5.66
CA SER A 196 1.15 8.50 5.54
C SER A 196 1.45 7.12 4.98
N ILE A 197 2.01 7.07 3.78
CA ILE A 197 2.31 5.84 3.07
C ILE A 197 3.82 5.65 3.02
N THR A 198 4.26 4.50 3.52
CA THR A 198 5.66 4.08 3.48
C THR A 198 5.82 3.03 2.39
N GLY A 199 6.75 3.26 1.46
CA GLY A 199 6.87 2.44 0.27
C GLY A 199 8.15 2.65 -0.50
N ILE A 200 8.40 1.80 -1.50
CA ILE A 200 9.58 1.90 -2.36
C ILE A 200 9.18 2.65 -3.63
N PHE A 201 9.93 3.71 -3.96
CA PHE A 201 9.66 4.49 -5.16
C PHE A 201 10.33 3.86 -6.38
N LEU A 202 9.53 3.39 -7.35
CA LEU A 202 10.02 2.61 -8.50
C LEU A 202 9.52 3.19 -9.83
N PRO A 203 10.34 3.11 -10.90
CA PRO A 203 9.87 3.43 -12.24
C PRO A 203 9.01 2.29 -12.79
N LEU A 204 7.87 2.63 -13.39
CA LEU A 204 7.05 1.73 -14.18
C LEU A 204 7.52 1.72 -15.63
N LEU A 205 7.99 0.57 -16.08
CA LEU A 205 8.27 0.31 -17.48
C LEU A 205 6.96 -0.08 -18.19
N ARG A 206 6.37 0.84 -18.97
CA ARG A 206 5.21 0.49 -19.81
C ARG A 206 5.67 -0.30 -21.04
N SER A 207 5.24 -1.55 -21.13
CA SER A 207 5.34 -2.36 -22.34
C SER A 207 4.18 -1.99 -23.28
N GLY A 208 4.44 -1.16 -24.29
CA GLY A 208 3.44 -0.64 -25.23
C GLY A 208 4.01 -0.41 -26.63
N PHE A 209 3.34 0.41 -27.46
CA PHE A 209 3.76 0.73 -28.84
C PHE A 209 5.25 1.11 -28.88
N ARG A 210 6.06 0.18 -29.42
CA ARG A 210 7.54 0.22 -29.40
C ARG A 210 8.14 1.47 -30.04
N GLN A 211 7.39 2.19 -30.87
CA GLN A 211 7.84 3.41 -31.56
C GLN A 211 7.74 4.69 -30.73
N ILE A 212 6.91 4.71 -29.67
CA ILE A 212 6.82 5.85 -28.72
C ILE A 212 7.48 5.48 -27.37
N ALA A 213 7.60 4.18 -27.08
CA ALA A 213 8.07 3.64 -25.80
C ALA A 213 9.60 3.55 -25.63
N GLN A 214 10.42 3.98 -26.60
CA GLN A 214 11.86 4.17 -26.40
C GLN A 214 12.21 5.53 -25.76
N GLY A 215 11.22 6.25 -25.23
CA GLY A 215 11.49 7.39 -24.36
C GLY A 215 12.15 6.94 -23.06
N LEU A 216 13.21 7.62 -22.64
CA LEU A 216 13.79 7.52 -21.29
C LEU A 216 12.82 7.97 -20.19
N LEU A 217 11.63 8.46 -20.57
CA LEU A 217 10.58 8.92 -19.67
C LEU A 217 9.85 7.72 -19.06
N SER A 218 10.31 7.30 -17.90
CA SER A 218 9.62 6.29 -17.08
C SER A 218 8.55 7.00 -16.25
N GLU A 219 7.31 6.50 -16.28
CA GLU A 219 6.35 6.84 -15.24
C GLU A 219 6.84 6.24 -13.92
N THR A 220 6.46 6.83 -12.79
CA THR A 220 6.89 6.35 -11.47
C THR A 220 5.67 5.99 -10.64
N TYR A 221 5.81 4.97 -9.81
CA TYR A 221 4.81 4.60 -8.83
C TYR A 221 5.50 4.29 -7.48
N LEU A 222 4.73 4.39 -6.41
CA LEU A 222 5.16 3.99 -5.08
C LEU A 222 4.58 2.61 -4.76
N GLU A 223 5.43 1.63 -4.48
CA GLU A 223 5.00 0.34 -3.97
C GLU A 223 4.79 0.44 -2.45
N ALA A 224 3.53 0.39 -2.01
CA ALA A 224 3.19 0.56 -0.60
C ALA A 224 3.52 -0.69 0.21
N HIS A 225 4.26 -0.51 1.31
CA HIS A 225 4.50 -1.56 2.30
C HIS A 225 3.66 -1.38 3.55
N ASN A 226 3.56 -0.15 4.06
CA ASN A 226 2.74 0.15 5.22
C ASN A 226 1.99 1.47 5.01
N VAL A 227 0.71 1.45 5.34
CA VAL A 227 -0.23 2.55 5.12
C VAL A 227 -0.85 2.93 6.45
N LEU A 228 -0.54 4.13 6.93
CA LEU A 228 -1.07 4.67 8.17
C LEU A 228 -2.08 5.75 7.85
N LYS A 229 -3.26 5.63 8.44
CA LYS A 229 -4.25 6.71 8.44
C LYS A 229 -3.85 7.72 9.50
N THR A 230 -3.65 8.95 9.08
CA THR A 230 -3.52 10.05 10.01
C THR A 230 -4.91 10.66 10.15
N SER A 231 -5.49 10.62 11.36
CA SER A 231 -6.76 11.31 11.56
C SER A 231 -6.53 12.83 11.49
N LYS A 232 -7.57 13.62 11.21
CA LYS A 232 -7.45 15.09 11.28
C LYS A 232 -6.99 15.60 12.65
N ALA A 233 -7.20 14.84 13.72
CA ALA A 233 -6.70 15.16 15.06
C ALA A 233 -5.22 14.76 15.27
N ASP A 234 -4.72 13.78 14.51
CA ASP A 234 -3.30 13.38 14.54
C ASP A 234 -2.46 14.17 13.52
N ASP A 235 -3.09 14.80 12.53
CA ASP A 235 -2.44 15.71 11.58
C ASP A 235 -1.94 16.99 12.29
N GLU A 236 -2.59 17.39 13.40
CA GLU A 236 -2.13 18.45 14.31
C GLU A 236 -0.86 18.04 15.08
N ASN A 237 -0.58 16.74 15.21
CA ASN A 237 0.63 16.20 15.85
C ASN A 237 1.81 16.02 14.88
N TRP A 238 1.69 16.40 13.60
CA TRP A 238 2.77 16.21 12.63
C TRP A 238 3.91 17.23 12.80
N ASP A 239 3.63 18.37 13.41
CA ASP A 239 4.68 19.18 14.03
C ASP A 239 5.08 18.56 15.37
N ALA A 240 5.61 17.34 15.35
CA ALA A 240 6.32 16.77 16.49
C ALA A 240 7.63 17.54 16.81
N ASP A 241 7.97 18.55 16.00
CA ASP A 241 9.00 19.57 16.27
C ASP A 241 8.38 20.92 16.75
N GLN A 242 7.05 21.08 16.79
CA GLN A 242 6.46 22.06 17.72
C GLN A 242 6.24 21.36 19.05
N PRO A 243 6.82 21.88 20.16
CA PRO A 243 6.48 21.34 21.45
C PRO A 243 4.98 21.49 21.62
N THR A 244 4.27 20.37 21.82
CA THR A 244 3.03 20.39 22.59
C THR A 244 3.34 21.28 23.78
N LEU A 245 2.62 22.40 23.90
CA LEU A 245 2.86 23.43 24.89
C LEU A 245 3.24 22.75 26.21
N THR A 246 4.44 22.99 26.70
CA THR A 246 4.88 22.31 27.94
C THR A 246 3.87 22.63 29.04
N GLU A 247 3.62 21.72 29.98
CA GLU A 247 2.67 21.98 31.06
C GLU A 247 2.99 23.29 31.78
N GLU A 248 4.27 23.65 31.85
CA GLU A 248 4.78 24.93 32.35
C GLU A 248 4.39 26.16 31.50
N GLU A 249 4.31 26.03 30.18
CA GLU A 249 3.81 27.08 29.30
C GLU A 249 2.28 27.20 29.40
N VAL A 250 1.55 26.09 29.50
CA VAL A 250 0.10 26.10 29.71
C VAL A 250 -0.24 26.82 31.02
N VAL A 251 0.50 26.53 32.09
CA VAL A 251 0.33 27.20 33.39
C VAL A 251 0.62 28.70 33.24
N ARG A 252 1.75 29.09 32.64
CA ARG A 252 2.07 30.51 32.38
C ARG A 252 1.02 31.24 31.54
N LEU A 253 0.40 30.57 30.56
CA LEU A 253 -0.69 31.17 29.78
C LEU A 253 -2.01 31.26 30.58
N SER A 254 -2.21 30.39 31.56
CA SER A 254 -3.46 30.32 32.34
C SER A 254 -3.55 31.32 33.51
N GLU A 255 -2.45 31.96 33.91
CA GLU A 255 -2.36 32.77 35.13
C GLU A 255 -3.00 34.17 35.02
N ASP A 256 -3.07 34.77 33.82
CA ASP A 256 -3.56 36.13 33.59
C ASP A 256 -4.60 36.17 32.47
N ASP A 257 -5.66 36.99 32.60
CA ASP A 257 -6.78 37.22 31.64
C ASP A 257 -6.59 36.65 30.22
N PHE A 258 -6.64 35.31 30.15
CA PHE A 258 -6.19 34.52 29.01
C PHE A 258 -7.08 34.76 27.80
N TYR A 259 -8.37 34.91 28.07
CA TYR A 259 -9.39 35.14 27.07
C TYR A 259 -9.18 36.46 26.32
N SER A 260 -8.91 37.55 27.04
CA SER A 260 -8.66 38.86 26.44
C SER A 260 -7.31 38.91 25.74
N LYS A 261 -6.26 38.31 26.32
CA LYS A 261 -4.92 38.22 25.69
C LYS A 261 -4.96 37.45 24.37
N LEU A 262 -5.63 36.30 24.32
CA LEU A 262 -5.78 35.54 23.09
C LEU A 262 -6.64 36.27 22.06
N ALA A 263 -7.73 36.90 22.48
CA ALA A 263 -8.55 37.71 21.57
C ALA A 263 -7.76 38.89 21.00
N GLY A 264 -6.89 39.53 21.78
CA GLY A 264 -5.98 40.58 21.31
C GLY A 264 -4.90 40.07 20.34
N SER A 265 -4.45 38.83 20.52
CA SER A 265 -3.50 38.18 19.61
C SER A 265 -4.11 37.78 18.25
N LEU A 266 -5.45 37.70 18.18
CA LEU A 266 -6.16 37.40 16.94
C LEU A 266 -6.23 38.67 16.07
N ALA A 267 -5.58 38.62 14.89
CA ALA A 267 -5.44 39.77 13.98
C ALA A 267 -4.93 41.04 14.69
N PRO A 268 -3.66 41.05 15.14
CA PRO A 268 -3.10 42.18 15.90
C PRO A 268 -2.97 43.46 15.07
N GLU A 269 -3.04 43.35 13.75
CA GLU A 269 -2.98 44.47 12.80
C GLU A 269 -4.23 45.37 12.84
N ILE A 270 -5.35 44.89 13.39
CA ILE A 270 -6.61 45.64 13.47
C ILE A 270 -6.82 46.13 14.91
N TYR A 271 -6.94 47.45 15.07
CA TYR A 271 -7.27 48.07 16.36
C TYR A 271 -8.79 48.07 16.63
N GLY A 272 -9.19 47.76 17.87
CA GLY A 272 -10.59 47.73 18.30
C GLY A 272 -11.33 46.40 18.01
N HIS A 273 -12.66 46.44 18.06
CA HIS A 273 -13.56 45.29 17.82
C HIS A 273 -13.25 44.04 18.67
N GLU A 274 -12.95 44.23 19.96
CA GLU A 274 -12.60 43.12 20.86
C GLU A 274 -13.70 42.05 20.95
N ASP A 275 -14.97 42.44 20.94
CA ASP A 275 -16.09 41.51 21.01
C ASP A 275 -16.19 40.62 19.76
N VAL A 276 -15.84 41.15 18.59
CA VAL A 276 -15.79 40.40 17.33
C VAL A 276 -14.61 39.41 17.34
N LYS A 277 -13.45 39.84 17.82
CA LYS A 277 -12.28 38.98 17.98
C LYS A 277 -12.53 37.83 18.97
N LYS A 278 -13.21 38.14 20.09
CA LYS A 278 -13.68 37.17 21.08
C LYS A 278 -14.66 36.16 20.47
N ALA A 279 -15.61 36.62 19.66
CA ALA A 279 -16.55 35.73 18.95
C ALA A 279 -15.84 34.81 17.93
N LEU A 280 -14.86 35.33 17.17
CA LEU A 280 -14.04 34.55 16.24
C LEU A 280 -13.16 33.53 16.97
N LEU A 281 -12.62 33.87 18.13
CA LEU A 281 -11.87 32.94 18.96
C LEU A 281 -12.74 31.77 19.42
N LEU A 282 -13.97 32.03 19.87
CA LEU A 282 -14.93 30.98 20.22
C LEU A 282 -15.39 30.15 19.02
N LEU A 283 -15.22 30.64 17.80
CA LEU A 283 -15.49 29.91 16.57
C LEU A 283 -14.32 28.96 16.22
N LEU A 284 -13.07 29.40 16.39
CA LEU A 284 -11.87 28.61 16.14
C LEU A 284 -11.73 27.43 17.12
N VAL A 285 -11.98 27.67 18.41
CA VAL A 285 -12.00 26.60 19.44
C VAL A 285 -13.14 25.60 19.17
N GLY A 286 -14.17 26.03 18.43
CA GLY A 286 -15.33 25.22 18.09
C GLY A 286 -16.27 25.00 19.28
N GLY A 287 -17.19 24.07 19.12
CA GLY A 287 -18.11 23.65 20.17
C GLY A 287 -18.10 22.14 20.34
N VAL A 288 -18.55 21.68 21.51
CA VAL A 288 -18.59 20.27 21.85
C VAL A 288 -19.77 19.61 21.11
N ASP A 289 -19.47 18.73 20.16
CA ASP A 289 -20.45 17.81 19.58
C ASP A 289 -21.05 16.94 20.69
N ARG A 290 -22.37 16.87 20.77
CA ARG A 290 -23.06 15.98 21.72
C ARG A 290 -23.91 14.99 20.96
N SER A 291 -23.85 13.72 21.36
CA SER A 291 -24.69 12.66 20.81
C SER A 291 -25.59 12.01 21.88
N PRO A 292 -26.48 12.77 22.54
CA PRO A 292 -27.42 12.16 23.48
C PRO A 292 -28.45 11.33 22.70
N LYS A 293 -28.53 10.03 23.00
CA LYS A 293 -29.55 9.10 22.48
C LYS A 293 -29.60 8.99 20.94
N GLY A 294 -28.45 8.80 20.30
CA GLY A 294 -28.37 8.41 18.87
C GLY A 294 -28.59 9.55 17.86
N MET A 295 -28.98 10.74 18.30
CA MET A 295 -29.02 11.94 17.46
C MET A 295 -27.74 12.75 17.65
N ARG A 296 -26.96 12.93 16.59
CA ARG A 296 -25.72 13.74 16.63
C ARG A 296 -26.07 15.21 16.48
N ILE A 297 -25.92 15.97 17.56
CA ILE A 297 -26.06 17.42 17.59
C ILE A 297 -24.67 18.01 17.34
N ARG A 298 -24.52 18.72 16.22
CA ARG A 298 -23.27 19.40 15.88
C ARG A 298 -23.09 20.63 16.78
N GLY A 299 -21.92 20.75 17.41
CA GLY A 299 -21.51 21.90 18.21
C GLY A 299 -20.91 23.05 17.39
N SER A 300 -20.84 22.92 16.06
CA SER A 300 -20.31 23.95 15.17
C SER A 300 -21.15 25.24 15.24
N LYS A 301 -20.55 26.34 15.67
CA LYS A 301 -21.17 27.67 15.67
C LYS A 301 -21.06 28.29 14.28
N PHE A 302 -22.11 28.98 13.85
CA PHE A 302 -22.08 29.82 12.65
C PHE A 302 -22.27 31.25 13.09
N THR A 303 -21.29 32.10 12.81
CA THR A 303 -21.38 33.55 13.05
C THR A 303 -21.53 34.23 11.69
N ILE A 304 -22.62 34.98 11.51
CA ILE A 304 -22.80 35.87 10.36
C ILE A 304 -22.40 37.26 10.86
N ILE A 305 -21.43 37.86 10.17
CA ILE A 305 -20.96 39.24 10.43
C ILE A 305 -21.80 40.20 9.59
#